data_AF-A0A830DCV6-F1
#
_entry.id   AF-A0A830DCV6-F1
#
_cell.length_a   1.000
_cell.length_b   1.000
_cell.length_c   1.000
_cell.angle_alpha   90.00
_cell.angle_beta   90.00
_cell.angle_gamma   90.00
#
_symmetry.space_group_name_H-M   'P 1'
#
loop_
_entity.id
_entity.type
_entity.pdbx_description
1 polymer ?
#
loop_
_entity_poly.entity_id
_entity_poly.type
_entity_poly.pdbx_seq_one_letter_code
_entity_poly.pdbx_strand_id
1 'polypeptide(L)'
;EIEVKLRLPSSAAHERLSAVLSPYHRRTHFQENLFFDGPNAELVSNLAALRLRFYDLDSRCVLSLRSKPQISGGISRIEEQEEDLDPAVGRHCAAEPRRLLEIEPSDIMRRVRMNSNLGGKQGFGLFGGFMNGMG
;
A
#
# COMPACT_ATOMS: atom_id res chain seq x y z
N GLU A 1 2.15 -11.66 6.13
CA GLU A 1 3.28 -11.70 5.18
C GLU A 1 4.61 -11.74 5.95
N ILE A 2 5.65 -12.43 5.43
CA ILE A 2 7.02 -12.45 5.98
C ILE A 2 7.99 -12.18 4.84
N GLU A 3 8.86 -11.17 4.99
CA GLU A 3 9.80 -10.73 3.95
C GLU A 3 11.19 -10.42 4.53
N VAL A 4 12.25 -10.57 3.73
CA VAL A 4 13.59 -10.05 4.04
C VAL A 4 13.72 -8.66 3.44
N LYS A 5 14.05 -7.66 4.26
CA LYS A 5 14.22 -6.26 3.82
C LYS A 5 15.65 -5.80 4.05
N LEU A 6 16.35 -5.52 2.96
CA LEU A 6 17.72 -5.02 2.94
C LEU A 6 17.74 -3.63 2.29
N ARG A 7 18.42 -2.67 2.94
CA ARG A 7 18.65 -1.35 2.36
C ARG A 7 19.96 -1.35 1.59
N LEU A 8 19.91 -1.01 0.30
CA LEU A 8 21.11 -0.75 -0.48
C LEU A 8 21.65 0.65 -0.13
N PRO A 9 22.97 0.80 0.07
CA PRO A 9 23.54 2.05 0.59
C PRO A 9 23.61 3.18 -0.44
N SER A 10 23.54 2.89 -1.74
CA SER A 10 23.63 3.88 -2.81
C SER A 10 23.01 3.40 -4.12
N SER A 11 22.79 4.34 -5.05
CA SER A 11 22.37 4.04 -6.43
C SER A 11 23.40 3.15 -7.15
N ALA A 12 24.69 3.40 -6.98
CA ALA A 12 25.74 2.56 -7.55
C ALA A 12 25.70 1.12 -7.02
N ALA A 13 25.30 0.91 -5.75
CA ALA A 13 25.09 -0.43 -5.21
C ALA A 13 23.85 -1.10 -5.83
N HIS A 14 22.78 -0.34 -6.06
CA HIS A 14 21.61 -0.80 -6.80
C HIS A 14 21.96 -1.23 -8.22
N GLU A 15 22.63 -0.37 -8.99
CA GLU A 15 23.05 -0.67 -10.37
C GLU A 15 23.91 -1.94 -10.46
N ARG A 16 24.89 -2.09 -9.55
CA ARG A 16 25.72 -3.31 -9.49
C ARG A 16 24.88 -4.55 -9.20
N LEU A 17 23.96 -4.47 -8.25
CA LEU A 17 23.09 -5.60 -7.93
C LEU A 17 22.18 -5.97 -9.11
N SER A 18 21.57 -4.97 -9.75
CA SER A 18 20.76 -5.17 -10.96
C SER A 18 21.56 -5.82 -12.09
N ALA A 19 22.81 -5.41 -12.31
CA ALA A 19 23.68 -6.02 -13.31
C ALA A 19 23.95 -7.51 -13.01
N VAL A 20 24.25 -7.84 -11.75
CA VAL A 20 24.47 -9.22 -11.29
C VAL A 20 23.22 -10.08 -11.42
N LEU A 21 22.05 -9.52 -11.12
CA LEU A 21 20.76 -10.22 -11.17
C LEU A 21 20.13 -10.27 -12.57
N SER A 22 20.68 -9.55 -13.55
CA SER A 22 20.11 -9.45 -14.90
C SER A 22 19.81 -10.81 -15.59
N PRO A 23 20.60 -11.89 -15.42
CA PRO A 23 20.27 -13.18 -16.01
C PRO A 23 19.04 -13.86 -15.38
N TYR A 24 18.64 -13.42 -14.20
CA TYR A 24 17.49 -13.94 -13.43
C TYR A 24 16.27 -13.01 -13.51
N HIS A 25 16.36 -11.95 -14.30
CA HIS A 25 15.26 -11.00 -14.49
C HIS A 25 14.01 -11.70 -15.02
N ARG A 26 12.87 -11.40 -14.42
CA ARG A 26 11.57 -11.94 -14.87
C ARG A 26 10.72 -10.86 -15.51
N ARG A 27 10.47 -9.78 -14.75
CA ARG A 27 9.60 -8.66 -15.13
C ARG A 27 9.98 -7.43 -14.33
N THR A 28 9.69 -6.27 -14.88
CA THR A 28 9.72 -5.00 -14.17
C THR A 28 8.30 -4.46 -14.06
N HIS A 29 7.88 -4.10 -12.85
CA HIS A 29 6.59 -3.50 -12.55
C HIS A 29 6.77 -2.06 -12.06
N PHE A 30 5.96 -1.16 -12.61
CA PHE A 30 5.84 0.21 -12.12
C PHE A 30 4.68 0.30 -11.14
N GLN A 31 4.93 0.83 -9.95
CA GLN A 31 3.95 0.89 -8.87
C GLN A 31 3.74 2.33 -8.45
N GLU A 32 2.49 2.77 -8.38
CA GLU A 32 2.09 4.00 -7.71
C GLU A 32 1.41 3.62 -6.40
N ASN A 33 1.92 4.11 -5.27
CA ASN A 33 1.38 3.78 -3.95
C ASN A 33 0.76 5.05 -3.35
N LEU A 34 -0.55 5.01 -3.06
CA LEU A 34 -1.32 6.07 -2.42
C LEU A 34 -1.77 5.63 -1.03
N PHE A 35 -1.59 6.49 -0.02
CA PHE A 35 -1.88 6.16 1.38
C PHE A 35 -2.99 7.01 1.95
N PHE A 36 -3.82 6.38 2.77
CA PHE A 36 -5.02 6.97 3.34
C PHE A 36 -5.05 6.79 4.84
N ASP A 37 -5.54 7.81 5.54
CA ASP A 37 -5.80 7.77 6.97
C ASP A 37 -7.02 8.65 7.27
N GLY A 38 -7.49 8.63 8.51
CA GLY A 38 -8.46 9.60 9.00
C GLY A 38 -7.79 10.93 9.39
N PRO A 39 -8.60 11.97 9.62
CA PRO A 39 -8.10 13.31 9.90
C PRO A 39 -7.31 13.42 11.22
N ASN A 40 -7.42 12.43 12.11
CA ASN A 40 -6.67 12.40 13.38
C ASN A 40 -5.62 11.28 13.41
N ALA A 41 -5.17 10.79 12.24
CA ALA A 41 -4.19 9.72 12.12
C ALA A 41 -4.59 8.44 12.85
N GLU A 42 -5.85 8.05 12.74
CA GLU A 42 -6.45 6.93 13.47
C GLU A 42 -5.83 5.58 13.10
N LEU A 43 -5.48 5.36 11.83
CA LEU A 43 -4.84 4.12 11.40
C LEU A 43 -3.38 4.08 11.85
N VAL A 44 -2.62 5.15 11.61
CA VAL A 44 -1.23 5.23 12.05
C VAL A 44 -1.10 5.06 13.57
N SER A 45 -2.02 5.66 14.35
CA SER A 45 -2.05 5.52 15.82
C SER A 45 -2.26 4.07 16.27
N ASN A 46 -2.89 3.25 15.43
CA ASN A 46 -3.10 1.81 15.66
C ASN A 46 -2.08 0.93 14.91
N LEU A 47 -0.96 1.52 14.46
CA LEU A 47 0.08 0.85 13.68
C LEU A 47 -0.48 0.14 12.44
N ALA A 48 -1.43 0.80 11.77
CA ALA A 48 -2.05 0.36 10.54
C ALA A 48 -1.82 1.35 9.40
N ALA A 49 -1.78 0.84 8.17
CA ALA A 49 -1.65 1.63 6.95
C ALA A 49 -2.60 1.09 5.89
N LEU A 50 -3.49 1.96 5.40
CA LEU A 50 -4.37 1.69 4.27
C LEU A 50 -3.72 2.25 2.99
N ARG A 51 -3.63 1.42 1.95
CA ARG A 51 -2.95 1.79 0.71
C ARG A 51 -3.72 1.30 -0.51
N LEU A 52 -3.87 2.18 -1.50
CA LEU A 52 -4.13 1.79 -2.88
C LEU A 52 -2.81 1.70 -3.64
N ARG A 53 -2.61 0.62 -4.37
CA ARG A 53 -1.45 0.44 -5.24
C ARG A 53 -1.89 0.20 -6.68
N PHE A 54 -1.45 1.05 -7.59
CA PHE A 54 -1.65 0.87 -9.03
C PHE A 54 -0.39 0.25 -9.64
N TYR A 55 -0.58 -0.67 -10.58
CA TYR A 55 0.48 -1.31 -11.33
C TYR A 55 0.42 -0.91 -12.81
N ASP A 56 1.58 -0.62 -13.39
CA ASP A 56 1.81 -0.48 -14.83
C ASP A 56 0.76 0.43 -15.50
N LEU A 57 0.66 1.68 -15.01
CA LEU A 57 -0.28 2.69 -15.50
C LEU A 57 -1.75 2.23 -15.47
N ASP A 58 -2.20 1.76 -14.29
CA ASP A 58 -3.58 1.35 -14.02
C ASP A 58 -4.02 0.01 -14.62
N SER A 59 -3.06 -0.83 -15.02
CA SER A 59 -3.37 -2.22 -15.44
C SER A 59 -4.00 -3.07 -14.33
N ARG A 60 -3.70 -2.74 -13.06
CA ARG A 60 -4.24 -3.38 -11.86
C ARG A 60 -4.22 -2.40 -10.70
N CYS A 61 -5.23 -2.46 -9.84
CA CYS A 61 -5.27 -1.74 -8.57
C CYS A 61 -5.49 -2.72 -7.42
N VAL A 62 -4.75 -2.54 -6.34
CA VAL A 62 -4.85 -3.36 -5.13
C VAL A 62 -5.08 -2.47 -3.93
N LEU A 63 -6.16 -2.74 -3.19
CA LEU A 63 -6.38 -2.18 -1.86
C LEU A 63 -5.70 -3.08 -0.84
N SER A 64 -4.92 -2.49 0.06
CA SER A 64 -4.20 -3.23 1.09
C SER A 64 -4.34 -2.57 2.45
N LEU A 65 -4.57 -3.38 3.48
CA LEU A 65 -4.50 -2.98 4.88
C LEU A 65 -3.36 -3.75 5.54
N ARG A 66 -2.35 -2.99 5.96
CA ARG A 66 -1.17 -3.50 6.66
C ARG A 66 -1.26 -3.08 8.12
N SER A 67 -1.14 -4.02 9.06
CA SER A 67 -1.25 -3.75 10.51
C SER A 67 -0.18 -4.48 11.31
N LYS A 68 0.15 -3.93 12.50
CA LYS A 68 1.09 -4.50 13.47
C LYS A 68 2.45 -4.88 12.87
N PRO A 69 3.14 -3.95 12.19
CA PRO A 69 4.45 -4.22 11.63
C PRO A 69 5.46 -4.57 12.72
N GLN A 70 6.21 -5.65 12.51
CA GLN A 70 7.37 -6.02 13.32
C GLN A 70 8.59 -6.19 12.41
N ILE A 71 9.71 -5.56 12.76
CA ILE A 71 10.98 -5.72 12.04
C ILE A 71 12.06 -6.10 13.05
N SER A 72 12.72 -7.24 12.83
CA SER A 72 13.84 -7.70 13.66
C SER A 72 14.84 -8.46 12.78
N GLY A 73 16.13 -8.12 12.90
CA GLY A 73 17.21 -8.80 12.18
C GLY A 73 17.06 -8.78 10.64
N GLY A 74 16.47 -7.73 10.07
CA GLY A 74 16.20 -7.63 8.63
C GLY A 74 14.98 -8.43 8.14
N ILE A 75 14.26 -9.09 9.05
CA ILE A 75 13.02 -9.83 8.76
C ILE A 75 11.84 -8.94 9.16
N SER A 76 10.95 -8.68 8.19
CA SER A 76 9.69 -7.95 8.38
C SER A 76 8.55 -8.95 8.47
N ARG A 77 7.74 -8.84 9.53
CA ARG A 77 6.47 -9.56 9.69
C ARG A 77 5.35 -8.54 9.80
N ILE A 78 4.28 -8.74 9.04
CA ILE A 78 3.14 -7.84 9.04
C ILE A 78 1.85 -8.62 8.80
N GLU A 79 0.79 -8.23 9.50
CA GLU A 79 -0.56 -8.65 9.13
C GLU A 79 -0.95 -7.84 7.90
N GLU A 80 -1.06 -8.49 6.74
CA GLU A 80 -1.50 -7.84 5.51
C GLU A 80 -2.69 -8.59 4.94
N GLN A 81 -3.69 -7.80 4.55
CA GLN A 81 -4.82 -8.23 3.74
C GLN A 81 -4.79 -7.38 2.47
N GLU A 82 -4.91 -8.03 1.32
CA GLU A 82 -5.01 -7.39 0.01
C GLU A 82 -6.30 -7.80 -0.69
N GLU A 83 -6.90 -6.87 -1.41
CA GLU A 83 -8.10 -7.06 -2.24
C GLU A 83 -7.84 -6.40 -3.60
N ASP A 84 -8.14 -7.11 -4.69
CA ASP A 84 -8.13 -6.49 -6.02
C ASP A 84 -9.29 -5.50 -6.13
N LEU A 85 -9.01 -4.33 -6.69
CA LEU A 85 -9.98 -3.28 -6.95
C LEU A 85 -9.95 -2.92 -8.43
N ASP A 86 -11.11 -2.58 -8.98
CA ASP A 86 -11.17 -1.98 -10.31
C ASP A 86 -10.30 -0.70 -10.32
N PRO A 87 -9.32 -0.57 -11.24
CA PRO A 87 -8.47 0.62 -11.31
C PRO A 87 -9.24 1.94 -11.45
N ALA A 88 -10.36 1.96 -12.17
CA ALA A 88 -11.19 3.16 -12.29
C ALA A 88 -11.80 3.55 -10.94
N VAL A 89 -12.29 2.56 -10.17
CA VAL A 89 -12.79 2.79 -8.80
C VAL A 89 -11.67 3.30 -7.91
N GLY A 90 -10.49 2.70 -7.99
CA GLY A 90 -9.31 3.16 -7.27
C GLY A 90 -8.97 4.63 -7.59
N ARG A 91 -9.01 5.04 -8.87
CA ARG A 91 -8.75 6.42 -9.28
C ARG A 91 -9.81 7.39 -8.81
N HIS A 92 -11.09 7.00 -8.84
CA HIS A 92 -12.16 7.79 -8.22
C HIS A 92 -11.95 7.98 -6.72
N CYS A 93 -11.49 6.94 -6.02
CA CYS A 93 -11.14 7.02 -4.60
C CYS A 93 -9.90 7.89 -4.36
N ALA A 94 -8.90 7.87 -5.24
CA ALA A 94 -7.74 8.77 -5.14
C ALA A 94 -8.14 10.24 -5.29
N ALA A 95 -9.08 10.54 -6.20
CA ALA A 95 -9.60 11.89 -6.41
C ALA A 95 -10.55 12.33 -5.28
N GLU A 96 -11.37 11.41 -4.76
CA GLU A 96 -12.31 11.66 -3.67
C GLU A 96 -12.19 10.55 -2.61
N PRO A 97 -11.26 10.70 -1.63
CA PRO A 97 -10.93 9.65 -0.65
C PRO A 97 -12.10 9.15 0.19
N ARG A 98 -13.16 9.95 0.34
CA ARG A 98 -14.38 9.56 1.03
C ARG A 98 -15.07 8.36 0.39
N ARG A 99 -14.92 8.18 -0.93
CA ARG A 99 -15.50 7.04 -1.67
C ARG A 99 -14.93 5.69 -1.25
N LEU A 100 -13.75 5.64 -0.61
CA LEU A 100 -13.24 4.39 -0.02
C LEU A 100 -14.24 3.77 0.96
N LEU A 101 -14.97 4.60 1.70
CA LEU A 101 -15.99 4.15 2.65
C LEU A 101 -17.20 3.50 1.97
N GLU A 102 -17.40 3.75 0.69
CA GLU A 102 -18.54 3.28 -0.10
C GLU A 102 -18.22 1.99 -0.87
N ILE A 103 -16.95 1.54 -0.85
CA ILE A 103 -16.56 0.29 -1.49
C ILE A 103 -17.22 -0.88 -0.76
N GLU A 104 -18.13 -1.55 -1.46
CA GLU A 104 -18.81 -2.77 -1.07
C GLU A 104 -18.94 -3.70 -2.29
N PRO A 105 -18.71 -5.03 -2.14
CA PRO A 105 -18.21 -5.68 -0.93
C PRO A 105 -16.69 -5.46 -0.78
N SER A 106 -16.24 -5.03 0.41
CA SER A 106 -14.79 -5.03 0.76
C SER A 106 -14.62 -5.36 2.24
N ASP A 107 -13.90 -6.45 2.52
CA ASP A 107 -13.62 -6.88 3.90
C ASP A 107 -12.61 -5.97 4.59
N ILE A 108 -11.62 -5.47 3.83
CA ILE A 108 -10.68 -4.44 4.30
C ILE A 108 -11.45 -3.21 4.76
N MET A 109 -12.31 -2.64 3.91
CA MET A 109 -13.03 -1.42 4.26
C MET A 109 -14.03 -1.66 5.38
N ARG A 110 -14.67 -2.84 5.43
CA ARG A 110 -15.52 -3.26 6.55
C ARG A 110 -14.74 -3.26 7.87
N ARG A 111 -13.52 -3.82 7.87
CA ARG A 111 -12.64 -3.88 9.04
C ARG A 111 -12.13 -2.51 9.46
N VAL A 112 -11.81 -1.64 8.50
CA VAL A 112 -11.43 -0.25 8.76
C VAL A 112 -12.59 0.48 9.45
N ARG A 113 -13.81 0.42 8.89
CA ARG A 113 -15.01 1.03 9.48
C ARG A 113 -15.31 0.56 10.91
N MET A 114 -15.03 -0.71 11.23
CA MET A 114 -15.28 -1.29 12.56
C MET A 114 -14.20 -0.93 13.60
N ASN A 115 -12.92 -0.95 13.22
CA ASN A 115 -11.81 -0.85 14.18
C ASN A 115 -11.35 0.58 14.44
N SER A 116 -11.55 1.45 13.47
CA SER A 116 -11.24 2.85 13.63
C SER A 116 -12.55 3.55 13.94
N ASN A 117 -12.59 4.41 14.97
CA ASN A 117 -13.77 5.23 15.28
C ASN A 117 -14.14 6.22 14.12
N LEU A 118 -13.60 5.98 12.91
CA LEU A 118 -13.90 6.59 11.61
C LEU A 118 -15.31 6.27 11.09
N GLY A 119 -16.13 5.52 11.85
CA GLY A 119 -17.57 5.40 11.61
C GLY A 119 -18.34 6.72 11.78
N GLY A 120 -17.70 7.78 12.31
CA GLY A 120 -18.22 9.15 12.26
C GLY A 120 -17.96 9.79 10.90
N LYS A 121 -18.83 10.72 10.48
CA LYS A 121 -18.80 11.47 9.19
C LYS A 121 -17.49 12.24 8.85
N GLN A 122 -16.44 12.09 9.65
CA GLN A 122 -15.12 12.65 9.45
C GLN A 122 -14.36 11.73 8.48
N GLY A 123 -14.60 11.91 7.18
CA GLY A 123 -14.12 11.01 6.12
C GLY A 123 -12.60 10.88 5.99
N PHE A 124 -12.15 9.97 5.13
CA PHE A 124 -10.75 9.72 4.83
C PHE A 124 -10.07 10.90 4.12
N GLY A 125 -8.78 11.09 4.40
CA GLY A 125 -7.89 11.96 3.65
C GLY A 125 -6.85 11.15 2.87
N LEU A 126 -6.42 11.69 1.73
CA LEU A 126 -5.22 11.23 1.02
C LEU A 126 -4.01 11.94 1.64
N PHE A 127 -3.06 11.17 2.19
CA PHE A 127 -1.86 11.72 2.85
C PHE A 127 -0.64 11.79 1.91
N GLY A 128 -0.84 11.45 0.63
CA GLY A 128 0.19 11.49 -0.41
C GLY A 128 0.50 10.10 -0.98
N GLY A 129 1.56 10.05 -1.78
CA GLY A 129 1.98 8.82 -2.45
C GLY A 129 3.36 8.93 -3.10
N PHE A 130 3.85 7.80 -3.62
CA PHE A 130 5.13 7.73 -4.32
C PHE A 130 5.13 6.66 -5.43
N MET A 131 6.01 6.87 -6.41
CA MET A 131 6.28 5.91 -7.49
C MET A 131 7.44 4.98 -7.11
N ASN A 132 7.33 3.71 -7.48
CA ASN A 132 8.37 2.71 -7.27
C ASN A 132 8.52 1.82 -8.52
N GLY A 133 9.76 1.61 -8.97
CA GLY A 133 10.09 0.61 -9.98
C GLY A 133 10.60 -0.66 -9.30
N MET A 134 9.98 -1.80 -9.58
CA MET A 134 10.35 -3.10 -9.03
C MET A 134 10.76 -4.03 -10.16
N GLY A 135 12.03 -4.41 -10.22
CA GLY A 135 12.59 -5.28 -11.27
C GLY A 135 13.45 -6.40 -10.72
#